data_AF-A0A257LG06-F1
#
_entry.id   AF-A0A257LG06-F1
#
_cell.length_a   1.000
_cell.length_b   1.000
_cell.length_c   1.000
_cell.angle_alpha   90.00
_cell.angle_beta   90.00
_cell.angle_gamma   90.00
#
_symmetry.space_group_name_H-M   'P 1'
#
loop_
_entity.id
_entity.type
_entity.pdbx_description
1 polymer ?
#
loop_
_entity_poly.entity_id
_entity_poly.type
_entity_poly.pdbx_seq_one_letter_code
_entity_poly.pdbx_strand_id
1 'polypeptide(L)'
;LVVLAGFMRILSDGFVQHYAGRLLNIHPSLLPAFAGLHTHRRAIEAGCKLAGATVHFVTPTLDHGPIVAQAAVPVLPGDTPEVLSDRVLAVEHVIYPQAVRWFVEGRLVVEGGVVRHTGGESQLLLG
;
A
#
# COMPACT_ATOMS: atom_id res chain seq x y z
N LEU A 1 -2.05 -16.27 -6.10
CA LEU A 1 -1.99 -14.87 -5.64
C LEU A 1 -3.33 -14.22 -5.98
N VAL A 2 -3.91 -13.46 -5.04
CA VAL A 2 -5.06 -12.58 -5.28
C VAL A 2 -4.60 -11.14 -5.05
N VAL A 3 -5.02 -10.23 -5.93
CA VAL A 3 -4.56 -8.83 -5.97
C VAL A 3 -5.79 -7.92 -5.96
N LEU A 4 -5.90 -7.04 -4.97
CA LEU A 4 -7.00 -6.10 -4.79
C LEU A 4 -6.59 -4.70 -5.28
N ALA A 5 -7.09 -4.29 -6.44
CA ALA A 5 -6.88 -2.95 -6.99
C ALA A 5 -8.18 -2.14 -6.90
N GLY A 6 -8.28 -1.24 -5.91
CA GLY A 6 -9.48 -0.42 -5.72
C GLY A 6 -10.73 -1.22 -5.28
N PHE A 7 -10.54 -2.31 -4.53
CA PHE A 7 -11.65 -3.17 -4.09
C PHE A 7 -12.34 -2.60 -2.85
N MET A 8 -13.44 -1.86 -3.05
CA MET A 8 -14.12 -1.08 -2.00
C MET A 8 -15.12 -1.90 -1.15
N ARG A 9 -14.83 -3.19 -0.86
CA ARG A 9 -15.68 -4.03 -0.01
C ARG A 9 -14.87 -4.73 1.06
N ILE A 10 -15.46 -4.83 2.25
CA ILE A 10 -14.91 -5.64 3.35
C ILE A 10 -14.99 -7.11 2.94
N LEU A 11 -13.86 -7.80 2.97
CA LEU A 11 -13.76 -9.24 2.74
C LEU A 11 -14.10 -9.98 4.03
N SER A 12 -14.77 -11.13 3.92
CA SER A 12 -15.04 -11.97 5.09
C SER A 12 -13.76 -12.62 5.62
N ASP A 13 -13.70 -12.86 6.92
CA ASP A 13 -12.56 -13.52 7.57
C ASP A 13 -12.21 -14.85 6.91
N GLY A 14 -13.21 -15.65 6.53
CA GLY A 14 -13.00 -16.92 5.84
C GLY A 14 -12.32 -16.77 4.48
N PHE A 15 -12.66 -15.72 3.72
CA PHE A 15 -12.00 -15.42 2.46
C PHE A 15 -10.54 -15.00 2.70
N VAL A 16 -10.30 -14.09 3.65
CA VAL A 16 -8.96 -13.60 3.96
C VAL A 16 -8.06 -14.74 4.45
N GLN A 17 -8.55 -15.59 5.34
CA GLN A 17 -7.81 -16.75 5.84
C GLN A 17 -7.48 -17.77 4.74
N HIS A 18 -8.41 -18.01 3.81
CA HIS A 18 -8.17 -18.92 2.67
C HIS A 18 -7.02 -18.44 1.76
N TYR A 19 -6.81 -17.12 1.66
CA TYR A 19 -5.73 -16.52 0.88
C TYR A 19 -4.62 -15.91 1.73
N ALA A 20 -4.51 -16.28 3.01
CA ALA A 20 -3.47 -15.78 3.90
C ALA A 20 -2.06 -15.98 3.29
N GLY A 21 -1.23 -14.93 3.36
CA GLY A 21 0.10 -14.93 2.77
C GLY A 21 0.14 -14.87 1.23
N ARG A 22 -1.01 -14.80 0.55
CA ARG A 22 -1.10 -14.73 -0.93
C ARG A 22 -2.25 -13.84 -1.42
N LEU A 23 -2.61 -12.84 -0.60
CA LEU A 23 -3.60 -11.79 -0.86
C LEU A 23 -2.93 -10.42 -0.65
N LEU A 24 -2.78 -9.63 -1.71
CA LEU A 24 -2.15 -8.31 -1.68
C LEU A 24 -3.17 -7.21 -1.96
N ASN A 25 -3.03 -6.08 -1.27
CA ASN A 25 -3.80 -4.86 -1.50
C ASN A 25 -2.85 -3.67 -1.65
N ILE A 26 -3.27 -2.67 -2.44
CA ILE A 26 -2.65 -1.34 -2.44
C ILE A 26 -3.59 -0.35 -1.77
N HIS A 27 -3.03 0.46 -0.87
CA HIS A 27 -3.77 1.46 -0.11
C HIS A 27 -3.17 2.85 -0.33
N PRO A 28 -3.97 3.90 -0.63
CA PRO A 28 -3.49 5.23 -1.00
C PRO A 28 -3.08 6.09 0.22
N SER A 29 -2.30 5.51 1.14
CA SER A 29 -1.62 6.25 2.20
C SER A 29 -0.31 5.57 2.61
N LEU A 30 0.54 6.31 3.33
CA LEU A 30 1.70 5.74 4.03
C LEU A 30 1.22 5.07 5.33
N LEU A 31 0.67 3.85 5.23
CA LEU A 31 0.26 3.06 6.39
C LEU A 31 1.39 2.94 7.43
N PRO A 32 1.06 2.95 8.75
CA PRO A 32 -0.28 2.84 9.33
C PRO A 32 -1.09 4.15 9.36
N ALA A 33 -0.56 5.27 8.85
CA ALA A 33 -1.29 6.52 8.81
C ALA A 33 -2.47 6.44 7.82
N PHE A 34 -3.61 7.00 8.20
CA PHE A 34 -4.78 7.16 7.33
C PHE A 34 -5.33 5.86 6.72
N ALA A 35 -5.49 4.80 7.52
CA ALA A 35 -6.29 3.63 7.13
C ALA A 35 -7.74 4.02 6.77
N GLY A 36 -8.40 3.24 5.90
CA GLY A 36 -9.76 3.50 5.42
C GLY A 36 -9.86 4.60 4.36
N LEU A 37 -10.99 5.30 4.30
CA LEU A 37 -11.34 6.17 3.18
C LEU A 37 -10.78 7.60 3.30
N HIS A 38 -10.84 8.33 2.17
CA HIS A 38 -10.51 9.76 2.04
C HIS A 38 -9.09 10.14 2.50
N THR A 39 -8.12 9.27 2.22
CA THR A 39 -6.73 9.39 2.67
C THR A 39 -6.07 10.71 2.25
N HIS A 40 -6.25 11.12 0.99
CA HIS A 40 -5.64 12.35 0.45
C HIS A 40 -6.16 13.62 1.15
N ARG A 41 -7.48 13.74 1.31
CA ARG A 41 -8.09 14.86 2.05
C ARG A 41 -7.55 14.92 3.48
N ARG A 42 -7.53 13.78 4.16
CA ARG A 42 -7.05 13.70 5.56
C ARG A 42 -5.58 14.06 5.69
N ALA A 43 -4.73 13.67 4.73
CA ALA A 43 -3.32 14.05 4.71
C ALA A 43 -3.13 15.57 4.53
N ILE A 44 -3.91 16.19 3.64
CA ILE A 44 -3.89 17.65 3.42
C ILE A 44 -4.36 18.39 4.69
N GLU A 45 -5.51 17.99 5.25
CA GLU A 45 -6.08 18.59 6.46
C GLU A 45 -5.17 18.47 7.68
N ALA A 46 -4.43 17.36 7.79
CA ALA A 46 -3.42 17.14 8.83
C ALA A 46 -2.13 17.96 8.62
N GLY A 47 -1.98 18.65 7.48
CA GLY A 47 -0.82 19.46 7.15
C GLY A 47 0.43 18.66 6.76
N CYS A 48 0.26 17.38 6.39
CA CYS A 48 1.35 16.49 5.97
C CYS A 48 2.16 17.12 4.83
N LYS A 49 3.47 16.84 4.80
CA LYS A 49 4.38 17.24 3.70
C LYS A 49 4.67 16.10 2.73
N LEU A 50 4.28 14.89 3.12
CA LEU A 50 4.37 13.69 2.31
C LEU A 50 3.03 12.95 2.41
N ALA A 51 2.61 12.40 1.28
CA ALA A 51 1.60 11.36 1.19
C ALA A 51 2.20 10.20 0.39
N GLY A 52 1.40 9.20 0.04
CA GLY A 52 1.94 8.04 -0.66
C GLY A 52 0.95 6.90 -0.75
N ALA A 53 1.48 5.74 -1.12
CA ALA A 53 0.75 4.49 -1.15
C ALA A 53 1.56 3.36 -0.50
N THR A 54 0.84 2.38 0.04
CA THR A 54 1.41 1.19 0.65
C THR A 54 0.82 -0.06 -0.02
N VAL A 55 1.68 -0.96 -0.50
CA VAL A 55 1.30 -2.34 -0.81
C VAL A 55 1.52 -3.19 0.43
N HIS A 56 0.51 -3.97 0.82
CA HIS A 56 0.60 -4.84 1.99
C HIS A 56 -0.12 -6.17 1.77
N PHE A 57 0.24 -7.17 2.58
CA PHE A 57 -0.57 -8.39 2.69
C PHE A 57 -1.87 -8.07 3.42
N VAL A 58 -2.98 -8.64 2.96
CA VAL A 58 -4.28 -8.47 3.61
C VAL A 58 -4.37 -9.41 4.80
N THR A 59 -4.81 -8.88 5.94
CA THR A 59 -5.17 -9.62 7.14
C THR A 59 -6.63 -9.33 7.49
N PRO A 60 -7.26 -10.07 8.42
CA PRO A 60 -8.63 -9.77 8.86
C PRO A 60 -8.78 -8.37 9.44
N THR A 61 -7.69 -7.80 9.98
CA THR A 61 -7.64 -6.41 10.42
C THR A 61 -7.41 -5.49 9.21
N LEU A 62 -8.39 -4.64 8.91
CA LEU A 62 -8.39 -3.72 7.78
C LEU A 62 -7.12 -2.87 7.71
N ASP A 63 -6.42 -2.85 6.56
CA ASP A 63 -5.22 -2.03 6.31
C ASP A 63 -4.08 -2.17 7.34
N HIS A 64 -3.97 -3.33 8.00
CA HIS A 64 -3.04 -3.57 9.11
C HIS A 64 -2.06 -4.73 8.88
N GLY A 65 -1.99 -5.29 7.67
CA GLY A 65 -1.09 -6.40 7.40
C GLY A 65 0.35 -6.00 7.09
N PRO A 66 1.28 -6.98 7.01
CA PRO A 66 2.68 -6.75 6.72
C PRO A 66 2.90 -5.95 5.43
N ILE A 67 3.67 -4.86 5.54
CA ILE A 67 3.95 -3.92 4.44
C ILE A 67 5.00 -4.51 3.50
N VAL A 68 4.67 -4.59 2.21
CA VAL A 68 5.55 -5.10 1.15
C VAL A 68 6.36 -3.97 0.51
N ALA A 69 5.69 -2.86 0.19
CA ALA A 69 6.32 -1.72 -0.48
C ALA A 69 5.61 -0.42 -0.10
N GLN A 70 6.34 0.69 -0.09
CA GLN A 70 5.76 2.02 0.03
C GLN A 70 6.30 2.95 -1.06
N ALA A 71 5.47 3.89 -1.50
CA ALA A 71 5.91 5.02 -2.29
C ALA A 71 5.50 6.31 -1.60
N ALA A 72 6.41 7.29 -1.56
CA ALA A 72 6.13 8.62 -1.02
C ALA A 72 6.13 9.68 -2.14
N VAL A 73 5.24 10.65 -2.03
CA VAL A 73 5.13 11.82 -2.91
C VAL A 73 4.95 13.09 -2.08
N PRO A 74 5.40 14.26 -2.55
CA PRO A 74 5.19 15.51 -1.82
C PRO A 74 3.71 15.93 -1.82
N VAL A 75 3.31 16.56 -0.70
CA VAL A 75 2.08 17.37 -0.63
C VAL A 75 2.48 18.82 -0.83
N LEU A 76 2.01 19.43 -1.91
CA LEU A 76 2.38 20.79 -2.30
C LEU A 76 1.40 21.83 -1.74
N PRO A 77 1.87 23.08 -1.53
CA PRO A 77 0.97 24.18 -1.17
C PRO A 77 -0.14 24.34 -2.22
N GLY A 78 -1.39 24.32 -1.77
CA GLY A 78 -2.56 24.47 -2.63
C GLY A 78 -3.03 23.19 -3.32
N ASP A 79 -2.44 22.02 -3.01
CA ASP A 79 -2.99 20.73 -3.48
C ASP A 79 -4.46 20.58 -3.05
N THR A 80 -5.29 20.11 -3.99
CA THR A 80 -6.60 19.54 -3.68
C THR A 80 -6.48 18.02 -3.50
N PRO A 81 -7.47 17.34 -2.90
CA PRO A 81 -7.46 15.88 -2.79
C PRO A 81 -7.29 15.17 -4.13
N GLU A 82 -7.86 15.72 -5.21
CA GLU A 82 -7.79 15.18 -6.57
C GLU A 82 -6.37 15.27 -7.13
N VAL A 83 -5.74 16.45 -7.02
CA VAL A 83 -4.35 16.66 -7.48
C VAL A 83 -3.37 15.76 -6.73
N LEU A 84 -3.55 15.63 -5.41
CA LEU A 84 -2.73 14.71 -4.61
C LEU A 84 -3.00 13.24 -4.99
N SER A 85 -4.26 12.89 -5.27
CA SER A 85 -4.65 11.55 -5.70
C SER A 85 -3.98 11.14 -7.01
N ASP A 86 -3.97 12.03 -8.02
CA ASP A 86 -3.31 11.76 -9.30
C ASP A 86 -1.80 11.49 -9.13
N ARG A 87 -1.15 12.24 -8.24
CA ARG A 87 0.27 12.05 -7.91
C ARG A 87 0.52 10.72 -7.19
N VAL A 88 -0.35 10.34 -6.26
CA VAL A 88 -0.28 9.04 -5.58
C VAL A 88 -0.54 7.89 -6.56
N LEU A 89 -1.56 8.00 -7.42
CA LEU A 89 -1.91 7.00 -8.43
C LEU A 89 -0.73 6.72 -9.38
N ALA A 90 0.03 7.76 -9.76
CA ALA A 90 1.22 7.59 -10.59
C ALA A 90 2.27 6.67 -9.94
N VAL A 91 2.49 6.78 -8.62
CA VAL A 91 3.43 5.89 -7.91
C VAL A 91 2.82 4.53 -7.58
N GLU A 92 1.50 4.42 -7.42
CA GLU A 92 0.80 3.13 -7.30
C GLU A 92 1.04 2.24 -8.52
N HIS A 93 0.97 2.81 -9.72
CA HIS A 93 1.28 2.12 -10.97
C HIS A 93 2.71 1.59 -11.06
N VAL A 94 3.63 2.09 -10.23
CA VAL A 94 5.01 1.59 -10.13
C VAL A 94 5.14 0.50 -9.07
N ILE A 95 4.74 0.80 -7.83
CA ILE A 95 5.00 -0.12 -6.72
C ILE A 95 4.11 -1.34 -6.74
N TYR A 96 2.90 -1.27 -7.29
CA TYR A 96 1.99 -2.42 -7.25
C TYR A 96 2.46 -3.57 -8.14
N PRO A 97 2.77 -3.34 -9.43
CA PRO A 97 3.33 -4.39 -10.29
C PRO A 97 4.68 -4.91 -9.75
N GLN A 98 5.51 -4.04 -9.18
CA GLN A 98 6.79 -4.43 -8.59
C GLN A 98 6.62 -5.40 -7.41
N ALA A 99 5.69 -5.09 -6.49
CA ALA A 99 5.38 -5.96 -5.35
C ALA A 99 4.81 -7.32 -5.80
N VAL A 100 3.92 -7.32 -6.81
CA VAL A 100 3.40 -8.55 -7.43
C VAL A 100 4.53 -9.37 -8.04
N ARG A 101 5.44 -8.73 -8.77
CA ARG A 101 6.62 -9.38 -9.35
C ARG A 101 7.49 -10.03 -8.27
N TRP A 102 7.85 -9.29 -7.22
CA TRP A 102 8.64 -9.84 -6.11
C TRP A 102 7.97 -11.05 -5.46
N PHE A 103 6.64 -11.01 -5.30
CA PHE A 103 5.87 -12.14 -4.79
C PHE A 103 5.98 -13.37 -5.70
N VAL A 104 5.74 -13.19 -7.01
CA VAL A 104 5.74 -14.28 -7.99
C VAL A 104 7.14 -14.88 -8.16
N GLU A 105 8.18 -14.07 -8.07
CA GLU A 105 9.58 -14.51 -8.14
C GLU A 105 10.10 -15.13 -6.81
N GLY A 106 9.27 -15.20 -5.76
CA GLY A 106 9.69 -15.74 -4.46
C GLY A 106 10.74 -14.88 -3.75
N ARG A 107 10.76 -13.57 -4.00
CA ARG A 107 11.73 -12.62 -3.43
C ARG A 107 11.28 -11.96 -2.12
N LEU A 108 10.14 -12.36 -1.56
CA LEU A 108 9.61 -11.80 -0.32
C LEU A 108 9.62 -12.86 0.79
N VAL A 109 10.19 -12.49 1.93
CA VAL A 109 10.13 -13.29 3.17
C VAL A 109 9.38 -12.49 4.22
N VAL A 110 8.48 -13.14 4.97
CA VAL A 110 7.73 -12.54 6.06
C VAL A 110 8.21 -13.14 7.38
N GLU A 111 8.84 -12.32 8.22
CA GLU A 111 9.39 -12.72 9.52
C GLU A 111 8.93 -11.74 10.59
N GLY A 112 8.31 -12.24 11.67
CA GLY A 112 7.83 -11.39 12.77
C GLY A 112 6.83 -10.32 12.35
N GLY A 113 6.08 -10.54 11.27
CA GLY A 113 5.15 -9.55 10.70
C GLY A 113 5.80 -8.48 9.81
N VAL A 114 7.10 -8.59 9.52
CA VAL A 114 7.84 -7.68 8.65
C VAL A 114 8.18 -8.39 7.35
N VAL A 115 7.95 -7.72 6.22
CA VAL A 115 8.33 -8.24 4.89
C VAL A 115 9.74 -7.75 4.55
N ARG A 116 10.61 -8.66 4.13
CA ARG A 116 11.96 -8.36 3.63
C ARG A 116 12.13 -8.87 2.20
N HIS A 117 12.76 -8.07 1.35
CA HIS A 117 13.18 -8.49 0.02
C HIS A 117 14.49 -9.30 0.08
N THR A 118 14.53 -10.51 -0.48
CA THR A 118 15.68 -11.43 -0.37
C THR A 118 16.90 -11.00 -1.20
N GLY A 119 16.68 -10.27 -2.29
CA GLY A 119 17.75 -9.75 -3.16
C GLY A 119 18.25 -8.35 -2.80
N GLY A 120 17.81 -7.77 -1.67
CA GLY A 120 18.27 -6.45 -1.22
C GLY A 120 17.74 -5.23 -1.99
N GLU A 121 16.79 -5.40 -2.92
CA GLU A 121 16.10 -4.27 -3.56
C GLU A 121 15.36 -3.40 -2.53
N SER A 122 15.33 -2.09 -2.76
CA SER A 122 14.59 -1.14 -1.93
C SER A 122 13.09 -1.43 -2.02
N GLN A 123 12.44 -1.55 -0.86
CA GLN A 123 10.98 -1.61 -0.73
C GLN A 123 10.34 -0.21 -0.62
N LEU A 124 11.12 0.85 -0.83
CA LEU A 124 10.70 2.24 -0.85
C LEU A 124 10.97 2.88 -2.21
N LEU A 125 9.97 3.58 -2.74
CA LEU A 125 10.06 4.50 -3.86
C LEU A 125 9.86 5.95 -3.37
N LEU A 126 10.74 6.86 -3.79
CA LEU A 126 10.55 8.30 -3.58
C LEU A 126 10.23 8.93 -4.95
N GLY A 127 9.02 9.46 -5.09
CA GLY A 127 8.54 10.15 -6.29
C GLY A 127 8.62 11.66 -6.20
#